data_AF-A0AAD4S3C4-F1
#
_entry.id   AF-A0AAD4S3C4-F1
#
_cell.length_a   1.000
_cell.length_b   1.000
_cell.length_c   1.000
_cell.angle_alpha   90.00
_cell.angle_beta   90.00
_cell.angle_gamma   90.00
#
_symmetry.space_group_name_H-M   'P 1'
#
loop_
_entity.id
_entity.type
_entity.pdbx_description
1 polymer ?
#
loop_
_entity_poly.entity_id
_entity_poly.type
_entity_poly.pdbx_seq_one_letter_code
_entity_poly.pdbx_strand_id
1 'polypeptide(L)'
;MEEADKEAIIHTYQLLASGEYEQRIQEFSDYLYSVCCNCLGKTNNDGDDDGYSSRDDILTGLKDILRTIPRYNMKKSMEHLQILDFRGLTFSLVSLFLSSVKENKEIAKECIRLFLIDSKTNSGFFLPRSMQHQCATIVLSFCEAFYRSTDDEERQLYYSCRETLISILKSVAHSDRSTVFGITRTSQLIGGL
;
A
#
# COMPACT_ATOMS: atom_id res chain seq x y z
N MET A 1 -24.64 -17.53 -21.84
CA MET A 1 -24.35 -16.12 -21.49
C MET A 1 -24.17 -16.10 -20.00
N GLU A 2 -22.91 -16.25 -19.62
CA GLU A 2 -22.45 -16.98 -18.43
C GLU A 2 -22.11 -15.97 -17.33
N GLU A 3 -22.24 -16.36 -16.07
CA GLU A 3 -22.04 -15.53 -14.88
C GLU A 3 -20.69 -14.77 -14.89
N ALA A 4 -19.70 -15.27 -15.63
CA ALA A 4 -18.41 -14.64 -15.90
C ALA A 4 -18.50 -13.31 -16.68
N ASP A 5 -19.48 -13.15 -17.58
CA ASP A 5 -19.69 -11.88 -18.30
C ASP A 5 -20.29 -10.81 -17.39
N LYS A 6 -21.07 -11.19 -16.37
CA LYS A 6 -21.64 -10.23 -15.41
C LYS A 6 -20.57 -9.69 -14.45
N GLU A 7 -19.67 -10.55 -13.97
CA GLU A 7 -18.51 -10.16 -13.15
C GLU A 7 -17.55 -9.25 -13.94
N ALA A 8 -17.31 -9.53 -15.22
CA ALA A 8 -16.50 -8.68 -16.09
C ALA A 8 -17.16 -7.31 -16.37
N ILE A 9 -18.49 -7.27 -16.51
CA ILE A 9 -19.26 -6.04 -16.70
C ILE A 9 -19.29 -5.20 -15.40
N ILE A 10 -19.41 -5.81 -14.23
CA ILE A 10 -19.31 -5.11 -12.93
C ILE A 10 -17.91 -4.51 -12.75
N HIS A 11 -16.86 -5.23 -13.17
CA HIS A 11 -15.47 -4.78 -13.07
C HIS A 11 -15.10 -3.59 -13.95
N THR A 12 -15.88 -3.33 -15.01
CA THR A 12 -15.64 -2.20 -15.93
C THR A 12 -16.25 -0.89 -15.37
N TYR A 13 -17.22 -0.98 -14.46
CA TYR A 13 -18.00 0.17 -13.96
C TYR A 13 -17.68 0.64 -12.52
N GLN A 14 -16.75 -0.01 -11.81
CA GLN A 14 -16.35 0.40 -10.45
C GLN A 14 -14.93 0.98 -10.39
N LEU A 15 -14.48 1.63 -11.46
CA LEU A 15 -13.24 2.38 -11.41
C LEU A 15 -13.57 3.81 -10.98
N LEU A 16 -13.49 4.12 -9.68
CA LEU A 16 -13.64 5.50 -9.17
C LEU A 16 -12.92 6.48 -10.09
N ALA A 17 -13.59 7.56 -10.48
CA ALA A 17 -12.92 8.58 -11.29
C ALA A 17 -11.69 9.09 -10.51
N SER A 18 -10.59 9.37 -11.19
CA SER A 18 -9.34 9.73 -10.48
C SER A 18 -9.53 10.93 -9.54
N GLY A 19 -10.41 11.88 -9.89
CA GLY A 19 -10.78 13.00 -9.01
C GLY A 19 -11.59 12.60 -7.77
N GLU A 20 -12.51 11.63 -7.87
CA GLU A 20 -13.27 11.13 -6.71
C GLU A 20 -12.35 10.34 -5.76
N TYR A 21 -11.47 9.52 -6.32
CA TYR A 21 -10.46 8.80 -5.55
C TYR A 21 -9.53 9.79 -4.84
N GLU A 22 -9.03 10.79 -5.57
CA GLU A 22 -8.16 11.84 -5.05
C GLU A 22 -8.79 12.64 -3.90
N GLN A 23 -10.06 13.04 -4.03
CA GLN A 23 -10.80 13.68 -2.95
C GLN A 23 -10.86 12.79 -1.70
N ARG A 24 -11.19 11.50 -1.87
CA ARG A 24 -11.26 10.55 -0.76
C ARG A 24 -9.91 10.35 -0.07
N ILE A 25 -8.81 10.32 -0.83
CA ILE A 25 -7.46 10.26 -0.25
C ILE A 25 -7.15 11.54 0.51
N GLN A 26 -7.49 12.70 -0.03
CA GLN A 26 -7.27 13.98 0.64
C GLN A 26 -7.99 14.03 1.99
N GLU A 27 -9.29 13.75 2.01
CA GLU A 27 -10.11 13.73 3.22
C GLU A 27 -9.54 12.76 4.28
N PHE A 28 -9.11 11.58 3.85
CA PHE A 28 -8.53 10.59 4.76
C PHE A 28 -7.13 10.99 5.25
N SER A 29 -6.29 11.58 4.40
CA SER A 29 -4.96 12.09 4.79
C SER A 29 -5.07 13.24 5.79
N ASP A 30 -6.00 14.16 5.57
CA ASP A 30 -6.29 15.27 6.48
C ASP A 30 -6.80 14.78 7.84
N TYR A 31 -7.65 13.74 7.83
CA TYR A 31 -8.08 13.07 9.05
C TYR A 31 -6.92 12.43 9.82
N LEU A 32 -6.04 11.67 9.15
CA LEU A 32 -4.85 11.09 9.78
C LEU A 32 -3.92 12.16 10.35
N TYR A 33 -3.72 13.25 9.62
CA TYR A 33 -2.89 14.36 10.07
C TYR A 33 -3.49 15.04 11.31
N SER A 34 -4.81 15.26 11.33
CA SER A 34 -5.53 15.78 12.50
C SER A 34 -5.38 14.88 13.72
N VAL A 35 -5.53 13.56 13.56
CA VAL A 35 -5.29 12.58 14.64
C VAL A 35 -3.85 12.68 15.16
N CYS A 36 -2.87 12.81 14.26
CA CYS A 36 -1.47 12.99 14.64
C CYS A 36 -1.24 14.31 15.42
N CYS A 37 -1.81 15.42 14.96
CA CYS A 37 -1.66 16.74 15.59
C CYS A 37 -2.36 16.86 16.94
N ASN A 38 -3.58 16.34 17.08
CA ASN A 38 -4.33 16.37 18.33
C ASN A 38 -3.60 15.63 19.47
N CYS A 39 -2.79 14.63 19.12
CA CYS A 39 -1.95 13.88 20.04
C CYS A 39 -0.60 14.57 20.37
N LEU A 40 -0.13 15.51 19.54
CA LEU A 40 1.05 16.33 19.82
C LEU A 40 0.76 17.52 20.75
N GLY A 41 -0.52 17.90 20.91
CA GLY A 41 -0.94 19.10 21.64
C GLY A 41 -1.59 18.88 23.01
N LYS A 42 -1.85 17.64 23.46
CA LYS A 42 -2.52 17.36 24.75
C LYS A 42 -1.58 16.67 25.74
N THR A 43 -0.87 17.48 26.51
CA THR A 43 -0.61 17.16 27.92
C THR A 43 -1.71 17.82 28.76
N ASN A 44 -2.20 17.08 29.75
CA ASN A 44 -3.08 17.47 30.86
C ASN A 44 -4.54 17.04 30.73
N ASN A 45 -4.88 16.11 31.64
CA ASN A 45 -6.15 15.87 32.33
C ASN A 45 -7.43 16.39 31.66
N ASP A 46 -8.34 15.49 31.31
CA ASP A 46 -9.50 15.22 32.16
C ASP A 46 -10.14 13.90 31.73
N GLY A 47 -10.70 13.20 32.73
CA GLY A 47 -11.36 11.92 32.54
C GLY A 47 -12.65 12.05 31.74
N ASP A 48 -13.04 10.89 31.23
CA ASP A 48 -14.31 10.53 30.62
C ASP A 48 -14.40 10.59 29.08
N ASP A 49 -14.94 9.47 28.59
CA ASP A 49 -15.72 9.27 27.38
C ASP A 49 -15.03 8.86 26.07
N ASP A 50 -15.23 7.57 25.76
CA ASP A 50 -15.26 6.89 24.47
C ASP A 50 -13.96 6.72 23.66
N GLY A 51 -13.10 5.84 24.16
CA GLY A 51 -11.99 5.22 23.41
C GLY A 51 -12.40 4.32 22.22
N TYR A 52 -13.68 4.32 21.83
CA TYR A 52 -14.23 3.57 20.70
C TYR A 52 -14.89 4.52 19.70
N SER A 53 -14.08 5.13 18.82
CA SER A 53 -14.57 5.68 17.53
C SER A 53 -13.44 6.08 16.55
N SER A 54 -12.17 6.14 16.92
CA SER A 54 -11.11 6.66 16.01
C SER A 54 -10.17 5.59 15.42
N ARG A 55 -9.88 4.50 16.14
CA ARG A 55 -8.87 3.49 15.72
C ARG A 55 -9.36 2.58 14.58
N ASP A 56 -10.49 1.92 14.80
CA ASP A 56 -11.06 0.99 13.81
C ASP A 56 -11.45 1.71 12.52
N ASP A 57 -11.83 2.98 12.63
CA ASP A 57 -12.18 3.85 11.51
C ASP A 57 -10.97 4.15 10.61
N ILE A 58 -9.77 4.31 11.18
CA ILE A 58 -8.53 4.50 10.40
C ILE A 58 -8.21 3.22 9.61
N LEU A 59 -8.14 2.08 10.28
CA LEU A 59 -7.77 0.82 9.60
C LEU A 59 -8.82 0.42 8.57
N THR A 60 -10.11 0.57 8.91
CA THR A 60 -11.23 0.26 8.01
C THR A 60 -11.25 1.23 6.83
N GLY A 61 -11.10 2.53 7.07
CA GLY A 61 -11.03 3.55 6.03
C GLY A 61 -9.88 3.32 5.05
N LEU A 62 -8.69 2.96 5.56
CA LEU A 62 -7.55 2.60 4.70
C LEU A 62 -7.85 1.32 3.90
N LYS A 63 -8.39 0.27 4.52
CA LYS A 63 -8.77 -0.96 3.81
C LYS A 63 -9.76 -0.66 2.69
N ASP A 64 -10.73 0.22 2.93
CA ASP A 64 -11.71 0.61 1.93
C ASP A 64 -11.09 1.40 0.78
N ILE A 65 -10.19 2.34 1.07
CA ILE A 65 -9.38 3.01 0.05
C ILE A 65 -8.62 1.99 -0.80
N LEU A 66 -7.87 1.07 -0.17
CA LEU A 66 -7.06 0.09 -0.88
C LEU A 66 -7.90 -0.88 -1.72
N ARG A 67 -9.15 -1.18 -1.30
CA ARG A 67 -10.09 -2.01 -2.07
C ARG A 67 -10.54 -1.34 -3.36
N THR A 68 -10.58 -0.01 -3.40
CA THR A 68 -10.98 0.73 -4.61
C THR A 68 -9.88 0.82 -5.66
N ILE A 69 -8.64 0.40 -5.34
CA ILE A 69 -7.54 0.41 -6.30
C ILE A 69 -7.79 -0.69 -7.36
N PRO A 70 -7.81 -0.33 -8.66
CA PRO A 70 -8.05 -1.29 -9.73
C PRO A 70 -7.00 -2.41 -9.75
N ARG A 71 -7.46 -3.67 -9.67
CA ARG A 71 -6.56 -4.84 -9.64
C ARG A 71 -6.23 -5.41 -11.01
N TYR A 72 -6.95 -4.99 -12.05
CA TYR A 72 -6.80 -5.50 -13.42
C TYR A 72 -6.48 -4.40 -14.44
N ASN A 73 -6.39 -3.14 -13.99
CA ASN A 73 -6.00 -2.01 -14.84
C ASN A 73 -4.69 -1.40 -14.30
N MET A 74 -3.58 -1.83 -14.89
CA MET A 74 -2.24 -1.44 -14.45
C MET A 74 -2.01 0.07 -14.47
N LYS A 75 -2.53 0.76 -15.51
CA LYS A 75 -2.41 2.22 -15.66
C LYS A 75 -3.18 2.94 -14.56
N LYS A 76 -4.46 2.59 -14.37
CA LYS A 76 -5.32 3.27 -13.39
C LYS A 76 -4.92 2.96 -11.94
N SER A 77 -4.42 1.75 -11.68
CA SER A 77 -3.83 1.42 -10.38
C SER A 77 -2.61 2.26 -10.08
N MET A 78 -1.71 2.44 -11.07
CA MET A 78 -0.55 3.30 -10.93
C MET A 78 -0.97 4.75 -10.64
N GLU A 79 -1.98 5.27 -11.35
CA GLU A 79 -2.54 6.60 -11.07
C GLU A 79 -3.06 6.71 -9.62
N HIS A 80 -3.81 5.73 -9.12
CA HIS A 80 -4.31 5.73 -7.74
C HIS A 80 -3.18 5.61 -6.69
N LEU A 81 -2.15 4.81 -6.95
CA LEU A 81 -0.98 4.71 -6.07
C LEU A 81 -0.16 6.01 -6.04
N GLN A 82 -0.01 6.68 -7.20
CA GLN A 82 0.63 7.99 -7.27
C GLN A 82 -0.17 9.04 -6.50
N ILE A 83 -1.51 9.00 -6.56
CA ILE A 83 -2.37 9.88 -5.78
C ILE A 83 -2.18 9.65 -4.27
N LEU A 84 -2.06 8.40 -3.82
CA LEU A 84 -1.80 8.09 -2.40
C LEU A 84 -0.54 8.79 -1.90
N ASP A 85 0.54 8.70 -2.67
CA ASP A 85 1.82 9.29 -2.29
C ASP A 85 1.80 10.82 -2.42
N PHE A 86 1.23 11.34 -3.51
CA PHE A 86 1.10 12.79 -3.76
C PHE A 86 0.25 13.51 -2.71
N ARG A 87 -0.80 12.85 -2.20
CA ARG A 87 -1.68 13.38 -1.14
C ARG A 87 -1.11 13.13 0.26
N GLY A 88 0.13 12.64 0.35
CA GLY A 88 0.86 12.49 1.59
C GLY A 88 0.38 11.36 2.48
N LEU A 89 -0.38 10.38 1.97
CA LEU A 89 -0.87 9.28 2.80
C LEU A 89 0.29 8.50 3.42
N THR A 90 1.30 8.16 2.62
CA THR A 90 2.52 7.48 3.07
C THR A 90 3.18 8.27 4.21
N PHE A 91 3.30 9.59 4.03
CA PHE A 91 3.87 10.49 5.03
C PHE A 91 3.04 10.58 6.30
N SER A 92 1.71 10.65 6.19
CA SER A 92 0.78 10.68 7.32
C SER A 92 0.84 9.39 8.13
N LEU A 93 0.92 8.22 7.48
CA LEU A 93 1.10 6.93 8.16
C LEU A 93 2.46 6.83 8.88
N VAL A 94 3.53 7.31 8.25
CA VAL A 94 4.86 7.37 8.90
C VAL A 94 4.84 8.34 10.09
N SER A 95 4.19 9.50 9.94
CA SER A 95 4.06 10.49 11.02
C SER A 95 3.25 9.91 12.19
N LEU A 96 2.18 9.18 11.89
CA LEU A 96 1.37 8.47 12.89
C LEU A 96 2.20 7.40 13.62
N PHE A 97 3.07 6.67 12.90
CA PHE A 97 4.00 5.71 13.49
C PHE A 97 5.04 6.36 14.40
N LEU A 98 5.56 7.53 14.02
CA LEU A 98 6.55 8.30 14.78
C LEU A 98 5.94 9.08 15.96
N SER A 99 4.62 9.01 16.13
CA SER A 99 3.93 9.60 17.28
C SER A 99 4.47 9.06 18.61
N SER A 100 4.53 9.92 19.62
CA SER A 100 4.83 9.53 21.00
C SER A 100 3.68 8.77 21.67
N VAL A 101 2.47 8.82 21.09
CA VAL A 101 1.29 8.10 21.58
C VAL A 101 1.33 6.65 21.11
N LYS A 102 1.35 5.72 22.06
CA LYS A 102 1.48 4.28 21.79
C LYS A 102 0.36 3.76 20.89
N GLU A 103 -0.87 4.19 21.14
CA GLU A 103 -2.06 3.77 20.40
C GLU A 103 -1.95 4.14 18.91
N ASN A 104 -1.49 5.36 18.60
CA ASN A 104 -1.29 5.82 17.23
C ASN A 104 -0.25 4.97 16.50
N LYS A 105 0.85 4.68 17.19
CA LYS A 105 1.92 3.83 16.66
C LYS A 105 1.39 2.42 16.34
N GLU A 106 0.58 1.82 17.21
CA GLU A 106 -0.01 0.51 16.96
C GLU A 106 -0.95 0.51 15.74
N ILE A 107 -1.82 1.52 15.59
CA ILE A 107 -2.67 1.66 14.39
C ILE A 107 -1.83 1.79 13.13
N ALA A 108 -0.76 2.61 13.19
CA ALA A 108 0.14 2.80 12.06
C ALA A 108 0.83 1.50 11.65
N LYS A 109 1.28 0.69 12.62
CA LYS A 109 1.83 -0.66 12.36
C LYS A 109 0.80 -1.55 11.64
N GLU A 110 -0.45 -1.57 12.09
CA GLU A 110 -1.52 -2.35 11.44
C GLU A 110 -1.82 -1.86 10.01
N CYS A 111 -1.85 -0.55 9.79
CA CYS A 111 -2.04 0.05 8.48
C CYS A 111 -0.87 -0.28 7.53
N ILE A 112 0.36 -0.15 8.00
CA ILE A 112 1.56 -0.43 7.21
C ILE A 112 1.62 -1.92 6.81
N ARG A 113 1.21 -2.85 7.69
CA ARG A 113 1.13 -4.28 7.38
C ARG A 113 0.30 -4.59 6.13
N LEU A 114 -0.68 -3.75 5.77
CA LEU A 114 -1.48 -3.93 4.55
C LEU A 114 -0.65 -3.80 3.26
N PHE A 115 0.47 -3.07 3.32
CA PHE A 115 1.40 -2.87 2.21
C PHE A 115 2.54 -3.91 2.20
N LEU A 116 2.57 -4.85 3.15
CA LEU A 116 3.65 -5.80 3.29
C LEU A 116 3.19 -7.22 2.92
N ILE A 117 4.14 -8.02 2.45
CA ILE A 117 3.96 -9.46 2.35
C ILE A 117 4.16 -10.04 3.76
N ASP A 118 3.21 -10.83 4.22
CA ASP A 118 3.39 -11.67 5.40
C ASP A 118 4.45 -12.74 5.08
N SER A 119 5.58 -12.68 5.79
CA SER A 119 6.71 -13.58 5.59
C SER A 119 6.38 -15.04 5.90
N LYS A 120 5.38 -15.32 6.74
CA LYS A 120 4.99 -16.68 7.13
C LYS A 120 4.05 -17.32 6.12
N THR A 121 3.09 -16.55 5.61
CA THR A 121 2.05 -17.05 4.70
C THR A 121 2.34 -16.73 3.23
N ASN A 122 3.35 -15.90 2.96
CA ASN A 122 3.66 -15.34 1.64
C ASN A 122 2.43 -14.73 0.96
N SER A 123 1.52 -14.20 1.78
CA SER A 123 0.23 -13.64 1.40
C SER A 123 0.06 -12.25 2.03
N GLY A 124 -1.05 -11.57 1.78
CA GLY A 124 -1.38 -10.32 2.50
C GLY A 124 -1.10 -9.01 1.76
N PHE A 125 -0.42 -9.04 0.61
CA PHE A 125 -0.26 -7.82 -0.19
C PHE A 125 -1.58 -7.47 -0.90
N PHE A 126 -2.05 -6.23 -0.77
CA PHE A 126 -3.37 -5.82 -1.28
C PHE A 126 -3.50 -5.82 -2.82
N LEU A 127 -2.39 -5.71 -3.54
CA LEU A 127 -2.31 -5.81 -5.01
C LEU A 127 -1.86 -7.18 -5.53
N PRO A 128 -2.32 -7.56 -6.74
CA PRO A 128 -1.79 -8.71 -7.48
C PRO A 128 -0.29 -8.60 -7.73
N ARG A 129 0.40 -9.74 -7.78
CA ARG A 129 1.87 -9.84 -7.92
C ARG A 129 2.45 -9.04 -9.10
N SER A 130 1.75 -8.99 -10.22
CA SER A 130 2.15 -8.23 -11.42
C SER A 130 2.24 -6.72 -11.18
N MET A 131 1.57 -6.20 -10.16
CA MET A 131 1.41 -4.76 -9.90
C MET A 131 2.09 -4.31 -8.61
N GLN A 132 2.59 -5.25 -7.79
CA GLN A 132 3.27 -4.95 -6.52
C GLN A 132 4.48 -4.02 -6.68
N HIS A 133 5.14 -4.04 -7.85
CA HIS A 133 6.28 -3.17 -8.12
C HIS A 133 5.93 -1.67 -8.05
N GLN A 134 4.67 -1.31 -8.26
CA GLN A 134 4.20 0.07 -8.17
C GLN A 134 4.25 0.62 -6.73
N CYS A 135 4.28 -0.26 -5.72
CA CYS A 135 4.37 0.12 -4.31
C CYS A 135 5.81 0.20 -3.78
N ALA A 136 6.83 -0.01 -4.62
CA ALA A 136 8.23 -0.09 -4.17
C ALA A 136 8.64 1.13 -3.32
N THR A 137 8.31 2.34 -3.79
CA THR A 137 8.63 3.59 -3.09
C THR A 137 7.91 3.69 -1.75
N ILE A 138 6.62 3.33 -1.70
CA ILE A 138 5.81 3.35 -0.47
C ILE A 138 6.42 2.40 0.58
N VAL A 139 6.73 1.16 0.17
CA VAL A 139 7.34 0.16 1.07
C VAL A 139 8.75 0.59 1.51
N LEU A 140 9.51 1.27 0.65
CA LEU A 140 10.82 1.82 1.00
C LEU A 140 10.70 2.89 2.09
N SER A 141 9.75 3.82 1.98
CA SER A 141 9.50 4.83 3.02
C SER A 141 9.17 4.20 4.38
N PHE A 142 8.40 3.11 4.40
CA PHE A 142 8.15 2.37 5.63
C PHE A 142 9.41 1.66 6.15
N CYS A 143 10.20 1.07 5.26
CA CYS A 143 11.46 0.43 5.62
C CYS A 143 12.43 1.41 6.30
N GLU A 144 12.51 2.64 5.79
CA GLU A 144 13.31 3.72 6.36
C GLU A 144 12.79 4.16 7.73
N ALA A 145 11.47 4.23 7.90
CA ALA A 145 10.85 4.57 9.18
C ALA A 145 11.20 3.55 10.29
N PHE A 146 11.20 2.25 9.97
CA PHE A 146 11.55 1.20 10.94
C PHE A 146 13.06 0.99 11.14
N TYR A 147 13.91 1.50 10.24
CA TYR A 147 15.36 1.23 10.24
C TYR A 147 16.04 1.54 11.59
N ARG A 148 15.58 2.59 12.26
CA ARG A 148 16.16 3.04 13.54
C ARG A 148 15.49 2.42 14.77
N SER A 149 14.53 1.52 14.59
CA SER A 149 13.81 0.98 15.72
C SER A 149 14.65 -0.01 16.54
N THR A 150 14.53 0.11 17.86
CA THR A 150 15.10 -0.82 18.83
C THR A 150 14.11 -1.86 19.32
N ASP A 151 12.81 -1.66 19.12
CA ASP A 151 11.73 -2.54 19.55
C ASP A 151 11.65 -3.81 18.68
N ASP A 152 11.44 -4.96 19.31
CA ASP A 152 11.47 -6.26 18.61
C ASP A 152 10.37 -6.39 17.56
N GLU A 153 9.17 -5.86 17.82
CA GLU A 153 8.05 -5.92 16.88
C GLU A 153 8.31 -5.01 15.67
N GLU A 154 8.80 -3.80 15.91
CA GLU A 154 9.19 -2.86 14.86
C GLU A 154 10.36 -3.39 14.02
N ARG A 155 11.30 -4.12 14.62
CA ARG A 155 12.35 -4.86 13.88
C ARG A 155 11.76 -5.94 12.97
N GLN A 156 10.72 -6.66 13.42
CA GLN A 156 10.02 -7.61 12.55
C GLN A 156 9.36 -6.91 11.36
N LEU A 157 8.75 -5.73 11.58
CA LEU A 157 8.18 -4.94 10.49
C LEU A 157 9.25 -4.43 9.51
N TYR A 158 10.41 -4.03 10.00
CA TYR A 158 11.56 -3.71 9.15
C TYR A 158 11.97 -4.90 8.26
N TYR A 159 12.06 -6.11 8.82
CA TYR A 159 12.36 -7.31 8.04
C TYR A 159 11.26 -7.62 7.01
N SER A 160 9.99 -7.51 7.38
CA SER A 160 8.86 -7.64 6.44
C SER A 160 8.92 -6.61 5.31
N CYS A 161 9.33 -5.38 5.57
CA CYS A 161 9.55 -4.36 4.53
C CYS A 161 10.66 -4.81 3.56
N ARG A 162 11.80 -5.28 4.08
CA ARG A 162 12.91 -5.77 3.25
C ARG A 162 12.52 -6.96 2.39
N GLU A 163 11.84 -7.95 2.96
CA GLU A 163 11.38 -9.11 2.20
C GLU A 163 10.37 -8.73 1.11
N THR A 164 9.47 -7.79 1.41
CA THR A 164 8.52 -7.24 0.44
C THR A 164 9.26 -6.55 -0.72
N LEU A 165 10.25 -5.70 -0.43
CA LEU A 165 11.08 -5.04 -1.44
C LEU A 165 11.87 -6.05 -2.29
N ILE A 166 12.47 -7.07 -1.67
CA ILE A 166 13.17 -8.14 -2.39
C ILE A 166 12.21 -8.89 -3.31
N SER A 167 11.00 -9.19 -2.85
CA SER A 167 9.97 -9.87 -3.66
C SER A 167 9.55 -9.02 -4.87
N ILE A 168 9.36 -7.72 -4.66
CA ILE A 168 9.07 -6.73 -5.71
C ILE A 168 10.22 -6.69 -6.73
N LEU A 169 11.47 -6.55 -6.29
CA LEU A 169 12.62 -6.46 -7.20
C LEU A 169 12.81 -7.75 -7.99
N LYS A 170 12.58 -8.90 -7.35
CA LYS A 170 12.57 -10.20 -8.05
C LYS A 170 11.49 -10.21 -9.13
N SER A 171 10.26 -9.77 -8.86
CA SER A 171 9.21 -9.81 -9.89
C SER A 171 9.55 -8.96 -11.12
N VAL A 172 10.09 -7.76 -10.92
CA VAL A 172 10.56 -6.88 -12.01
C VAL A 172 11.65 -7.55 -12.84
N ALA A 173 12.67 -8.12 -12.19
CA ALA A 173 13.78 -8.78 -12.90
C ALA A 173 13.33 -10.01 -13.72
N HIS A 174 12.28 -10.72 -13.29
CA HIS A 174 11.72 -11.84 -14.06
C HIS A 174 10.89 -11.36 -15.26
N SER A 175 10.16 -10.25 -15.11
CA SER A 175 9.41 -9.63 -16.21
C SER A 175 10.35 -9.13 -17.31
N ASP A 176 11.47 -8.49 -16.97
CA ASP A 176 12.44 -8.00 -17.96
C ASP A 176 13.18 -9.12 -18.69
N ARG A 177 13.43 -10.26 -18.02
CA ARG A 177 14.01 -11.44 -18.67
C ARG A 177 13.10 -12.04 -19.75
N SER A 178 11.78 -11.93 -19.60
CA SER A 178 10.83 -12.37 -20.63
C SER A 178 10.97 -11.56 -21.91
N THR A 179 11.28 -10.27 -21.81
CA THR A 179 11.52 -9.39 -22.97
C THR A 179 12.82 -9.72 -23.67
N VAL A 180 13.84 -10.19 -22.93
CA VAL A 180 15.15 -10.58 -23.50
C VAL A 180 15.10 -11.94 -24.20
N PHE A 181 14.33 -12.91 -23.67
CA PHE A 181 14.18 -14.23 -24.32
C PHE A 181 13.08 -14.29 -25.40
N GLY A 182 12.18 -13.32 -25.46
CA GLY A 182 11.13 -13.22 -26.49
C GLY A 182 11.54 -12.51 -27.79
N ILE A 183 12.72 -11.88 -27.84
CA ILE A 183 13.23 -11.19 -29.05
C ILE A 183 14.36 -12.00 -29.74
N THR A 184 14.58 -13.26 -29.36
CA THR A 184 15.29 -14.19 -30.25
C THR A 184 14.28 -14.71 -31.27
N ARG A 185 13.92 -13.82 -32.20
CA ARG A 185 13.11 -14.11 -33.37
C ARG A 185 13.65 -15.39 -34.01
N THR A 186 12.80 -16.40 -34.08
CA THR A 186 12.89 -17.62 -34.89
C THR A 186 12.96 -17.34 -36.40
N SER A 187 13.54 -16.21 -36.82
CA SER A 187 13.67 -15.79 -38.21
C SER A 187 15.14 -15.70 -38.68
N GLN A 188 16.10 -16.29 -37.97
CA GLN A 188 17.50 -16.34 -38.41
C GLN A 188 18.13 -17.75 -38.48
N LEU A 189 17.34 -18.84 -38.42
CA LEU A 189 17.88 -20.20 -38.63
C LEU A 189 17.24 -20.98 -39.80
N ILE A 190 16.46 -20.32 -40.67
CA ILE A 190 16.13 -20.86 -42.00
C ILE A 190 16.31 -19.72 -43.01
N GLY A 191 17.49 -19.64 -43.62
CA GLY A 191 17.78 -18.69 -44.69
C GLY A 191 19.18 -18.08 -44.57
N GLY A 192 20.22 -18.88 -44.78
CA GLY A 192 21.58 -18.35 -44.83
C GLY A 192 22.66 -19.42 -44.94
N LEU A 193 22.75 -20.02 -46.14
CA LEU A 193 23.76 -20.95 -46.69
C LEU A 193 23.60 -22.43 -46.35
#